data_AF-A0A6H0ZIV7-F1
#
_entry.id   AF-A0A6H0ZIV7-F1
#
_cell.length_a   1.000
_cell.length_b   1.000
_cell.length_c   1.000
_cell.angle_alpha   90.00
_cell.angle_beta   90.00
_cell.angle_gamma   90.00
#
_symmetry.space_group_name_H-M   'P 1'
#
loop_
_entity.id
_entity.type
_entity.pdbx_description
1 polymer ?
#
loop_
_entity_poly.entity_id
_entity_poly.type
_entity_poly.pdbx_seq_one_letter_code
_entity_poly.pdbx_strand_id
1 'polypeptide(L)'
;MFVKIASEGAISLLEKDDYKKLSVRVAVGTPLSSVDATLEAADAGKLLSQPAGHAALSVKWLRALQDDEAGRQAFDAMVEHAAQKGWVIEGGSMLMAHLHRADDDATLS
;
A
#
# COMPACT_ATOMS: atom_id res chain seq x y z
N MET A 1 -8.90 -0.96 1.53
CA MET A 1 -7.58 -0.73 2.13
C MET A 1 -6.67 -0.04 1.15
N PHE A 2 -6.18 1.13 1.51
CA PHE A 2 -5.18 1.83 0.70
C PHE A 2 -4.21 2.63 1.55
N VAL A 3 -2.99 2.78 1.04
CA VAL A 3 -1.96 3.65 1.61
C VAL A 3 -2.12 5.03 1.00
N LYS A 4 -2.49 6.04 1.79
CA LYS A 4 -2.57 7.43 1.36
C LYS A 4 -1.24 8.13 1.59
N ILE A 5 -0.72 8.78 0.56
CA ILE A 5 0.41 9.72 0.64
C ILE A 5 -0.10 11.10 0.24
N ALA A 6 -0.37 11.93 1.24
CA ALA A 6 -0.94 13.27 1.05
C ALA A 6 0.12 14.30 0.65
N SER A 7 1.30 14.22 1.28
CA SER A 7 2.47 15.02 1.01
C SER A 7 3.72 14.25 1.39
N GLU A 8 4.90 14.81 1.12
CA GLU A 8 6.18 14.23 1.54
C GLU A 8 6.17 13.93 3.05
N GLY A 9 6.51 12.69 3.41
CA GLY A 9 6.54 12.23 4.80
C GLY A 9 5.17 11.98 5.46
N ALA A 10 4.06 12.26 4.78
CA ALA A 10 2.71 12.06 5.32
C ALA A 10 2.06 10.80 4.72
N ILE A 11 2.25 9.66 5.39
CA ILE A 11 1.71 8.34 5.00
C ILE A 11 0.69 7.83 6.02
N SER A 12 -0.42 7.26 5.55
CA SER A 12 -1.44 6.63 6.40
C SER A 12 -2.10 5.44 5.71
N LEU A 13 -2.59 4.48 6.50
CA LEU A 13 -3.36 3.33 6.02
C LEU A 13 -4.85 3.56 6.32
N LEU A 14 -5.67 3.58 5.28
CA LEU A 14 -7.12 3.83 5.35
C LEU A 14 -7.92 2.63 4.84
N GLU A 15 -9.20 2.55 5.22
CA GLU A 15 -10.11 1.44 4.89
C GLU A 15 -9.50 0.07 5.20
N LYS A 16 -8.95 -0.10 6.41
CA LYS A 16 -8.20 -1.30 6.83
C LYS A 16 -9.00 -2.60 6.70
N ASP A 17 -10.32 -2.51 6.61
CA ASP A 17 -11.28 -3.61 6.45
C ASP A 17 -11.57 -4.02 4.99
N ASP A 18 -11.25 -3.18 3.99
CA ASP A 18 -11.40 -3.56 2.57
C ASP A 18 -10.11 -4.21 2.02
N TYR A 19 -9.95 -5.49 2.31
CA TYR A 19 -8.82 -6.30 1.86
C TYR A 19 -8.85 -6.66 0.37
N LYS A 20 -9.87 -6.25 -0.40
CA LYS A 20 -10.01 -6.64 -1.81
C LYS A 20 -9.25 -5.72 -2.77
N LYS A 21 -8.80 -4.55 -2.30
CA LYS A 21 -8.34 -3.45 -3.16
C LYS A 21 -7.10 -2.73 -2.62
N LEU A 22 -6.09 -3.49 -2.16
CA LEU A 22 -4.82 -2.90 -1.73
C LEU A 22 -4.22 -2.02 -2.83
N SER A 23 -4.06 -0.74 -2.52
CA SER A 23 -3.53 0.26 -3.45
C SER A 23 -2.77 1.37 -2.72
N VAL A 24 -1.95 2.10 -3.45
CA VAL A 24 -1.34 3.35 -3.00
C VAL A 24 -2.08 4.50 -3.67
N ARG A 25 -2.62 5.44 -2.88
CA ARG A 25 -3.28 6.65 -3.39
C ARG A 25 -2.40 7.85 -3.11
N VAL A 26 -2.11 8.60 -4.16
CA VAL A 26 -1.26 9.78 -4.13
C VAL A 26 -2.01 10.97 -4.73
N ALA A 27 -1.83 12.15 -4.15
CA ALA A 27 -2.41 13.37 -4.70
C ALA A 27 -1.95 13.60 -6.15
N VAL A 28 -2.83 14.21 -6.95
CA VAL A 28 -2.48 14.66 -8.30
C VAL A 28 -1.35 15.71 -8.20
N GLY A 29 -0.33 15.55 -9.04
CA GLY A 29 0.84 16.44 -9.04
C GLY A 29 1.99 16.01 -8.12
N THR A 30 1.80 15.08 -7.18
CA THR A 30 2.90 14.61 -6.31
C THR A 30 4.01 13.93 -7.12
N PRO A 31 5.27 14.39 -7.08
CA PRO A 31 6.35 13.75 -7.83
C PRO A 31 6.55 12.28 -7.43
N LEU A 32 6.79 11.39 -8.39
CA LEU A 32 7.02 9.96 -8.08
C LEU A 32 8.26 9.75 -7.18
N SER A 33 9.29 10.58 -7.32
CA SER A 33 10.45 10.55 -6.42
C SER A 33 10.09 10.86 -4.97
N SER A 34 9.14 11.75 -4.73
CA SER A 34 8.63 12.06 -3.38
C SER A 34 7.78 10.90 -2.82
N VAL A 35 7.01 10.23 -3.68
CA VAL A 35 6.27 9.02 -3.31
C VAL A 35 7.23 7.90 -2.88
N ASP A 36 8.27 7.65 -3.67
CA ASP A 36 9.27 6.62 -3.37
C ASP A 36 10.01 6.92 -2.06
N ALA A 37 10.53 8.15 -1.92
CA ALA A 37 11.21 8.59 -0.71
C ALA A 37 10.33 8.50 0.54
N THR A 38 9.02 8.79 0.41
CA THR A 38 8.07 8.68 1.53
C THR A 38 7.83 7.22 1.92
N LEU A 39 7.73 6.32 0.95
CA LEU A 39 7.57 4.89 1.21
C LEU A 39 8.83 4.30 1.88
N GLU A 40 10.01 4.66 1.39
CA GLU A 40 11.29 4.21 1.94
C GLU A 40 11.52 4.74 3.35
N ALA A 41 11.31 6.05 3.58
CA ALA A 41 11.50 6.68 4.88
C ALA A 41 10.59 6.11 5.99
N ALA A 42 9.45 5.56 5.61
CA ALA A 42 8.49 4.94 6.54
C ALA A 42 8.70 3.43 6.73
N ASP A 43 9.73 2.83 6.10
CA ASP A 43 9.88 1.37 5.96
C ASP A 43 8.61 0.69 5.40
N ALA A 44 7.80 1.46 4.66
CA ALA A 44 6.48 1.07 4.19
C ALA A 44 6.55 0.37 2.83
N GLY A 45 7.61 0.60 2.05
CA GLY A 45 7.76 0.00 0.74
C GLY A 45 8.66 0.79 -0.19
N LYS A 46 8.45 0.61 -1.49
CA LYS A 46 9.13 1.34 -2.58
C LYS A 46 8.28 1.33 -3.85
N LEU A 47 8.54 2.25 -4.78
CA LEU A 47 7.99 2.18 -6.12
C LEU A 47 8.65 1.08 -6.95
N LEU A 48 7.87 0.47 -7.83
CA LEU A 48 8.38 -0.48 -8.81
C LEU A 48 8.63 0.20 -10.14
N SER A 49 9.81 -0.05 -10.72
CA SER A 49 10.12 0.35 -12.09
C SER A 49 9.39 -0.53 -13.11
N GLN A 50 9.10 -1.79 -12.77
CA GLN A 50 8.29 -2.73 -13.53
C GLN A 50 7.50 -3.66 -12.57
N PRO A 51 6.20 -3.89 -12.82
CA PRO A 51 5.36 -3.19 -13.79
C PRO A 51 5.16 -1.72 -13.40
N ALA A 52 5.17 -0.82 -14.39
CA ALA A 52 4.96 0.61 -14.14
C ALA A 52 3.60 0.86 -13.45
N GLY A 53 3.53 1.90 -12.63
CA GLY A 53 2.31 2.26 -11.89
C GLY A 53 2.01 1.33 -10.71
N HIS A 54 3.01 0.63 -10.18
CA HIS A 54 2.88 -0.21 -8.99
C HIS A 54 3.90 0.20 -7.91
N ALA A 55 3.57 -0.16 -6.67
CA ALA A 55 4.45 -0.09 -5.52
C ALA A 55 4.56 -1.48 -4.89
N ALA A 56 5.70 -1.74 -4.26
CA ALA A 56 5.91 -2.87 -3.37
C ALA A 56 5.73 -2.37 -1.93
N LEU A 57 4.74 -2.89 -1.21
CA LEU A 57 4.45 -2.53 0.17
C LEU A 57 4.94 -3.62 1.13
N SER A 58 5.59 -3.19 2.22
CA SER A 58 6.12 -4.08 3.25
C SER A 58 4.99 -4.80 3.98
N VAL A 59 4.99 -6.14 3.90
CA VAL A 59 4.03 -6.99 4.62
C VAL A 59 4.18 -6.77 6.12
N LYS A 60 5.42 -6.63 6.61
CA LYS A 60 5.72 -6.35 8.02
C LYS A 60 5.08 -5.04 8.47
N TRP A 61 5.24 -3.98 7.67
CA TRP A 61 4.69 -2.66 7.98
C TRP A 61 3.16 -2.69 7.99
N LEU A 62 2.53 -3.25 6.95
CA LEU A 62 1.07 -3.37 6.87
C LEU A 62 0.49 -4.21 8.03
N ARG A 63 1.16 -5.28 8.42
CA ARG A 63 0.75 -6.14 9.54
C ARG A 63 0.83 -5.43 10.88
N ALA A 64 1.84 -4.58 11.08
CA ALA A 64 2.01 -3.80 12.30
C ALA A 64 0.91 -2.74 12.50
N LEU A 65 0.21 -2.36 11.43
CA LEU A 65 -0.89 -1.39 11.46
C LEU A 65 -2.27 -2.03 11.73
N GLN A 66 -2.33 -3.35 11.94
CA GLN A 66 -3.57 -4.04 12.29
C GLN A 66 -3.80 -3.97 13.81
N ASP A 67 -4.91 -3.38 14.21
CA ASP A 67 -5.16 -2.97 15.60
C ASP A 67 -5.54 -4.15 16.52
N ASP A 68 -6.17 -5.19 15.96
CA ASP A 68 -6.65 -6.35 16.72
C ASP A 68 -6.36 -7.70 16.04
N GLU A 69 -6.76 -8.78 16.70
CA GLU A 69 -6.52 -10.14 16.22
C GLU A 69 -7.33 -10.49 14.97
N ALA A 70 -8.57 -10.00 14.88
CA ALA A 70 -9.42 -10.24 13.72
C ALA A 70 -8.85 -9.57 12.47
N GLY A 71 -8.36 -8.33 12.59
CA GLY A 71 -7.67 -7.59 11.53
C GLY A 71 -6.39 -8.28 11.11
N ARG A 72 -5.58 -8.80 12.05
CA ARG A 72 -4.39 -9.58 11.71
C ARG A 72 -4.73 -10.84 10.91
N GLN A 73 -5.75 -11.59 11.32
CA GLN A 73 -6.16 -12.81 10.60
C GLN A 73 -6.70 -12.49 9.20
N ALA A 74 -7.51 -11.44 9.07
CA ALA A 74 -8.01 -11.00 7.77
C ALA A 74 -6.89 -10.50 6.84
N PHE A 75 -5.93 -9.78 7.39
CA PHE A 75 -4.72 -9.37 6.66
C PHE A 75 -3.89 -10.58 6.21
N ASP A 76 -3.66 -11.57 7.09
CA ASP A 76 -2.92 -12.77 6.73
C ASP A 76 -3.63 -13.55 5.60
N ALA A 77 -4.97 -13.66 5.65
CA ALA A 77 -5.77 -14.25 4.57
C ALA A 77 -5.66 -13.47 3.25
N MET A 78 -5.60 -12.14 3.30
CA MET A 78 -5.35 -11.29 2.14
C MET A 78 -3.96 -11.57 1.54
N VAL A 79 -2.92 -11.66 2.38
CA VAL A 79 -1.55 -11.96 1.93
C VAL A 79 -1.50 -13.33 1.25
N GLU A 80 -2.16 -14.34 1.82
CA GLU A 80 -2.26 -15.68 1.21
C GLU A 80 -2.95 -15.63 -0.16
N HIS A 81 -4.07 -14.90 -0.26
CA HIS A 81 -4.75 -14.71 -1.55
C HIS A 81 -3.84 -14.02 -2.57
N ALA A 82 -3.14 -12.95 -2.16
CA ALA A 82 -2.20 -12.24 -3.01
C ALA A 82 -1.04 -13.13 -3.48
N ALA A 83 -0.55 -14.03 -2.63
CA ALA A 83 0.46 -15.02 -3.00
C ALA A 83 -0.04 -15.97 -4.09
N GLN A 84 -1.28 -16.46 -3.98
CA GLN A 84 -1.91 -17.30 -5.02
C GLN A 84 -2.06 -16.56 -6.36
N LYS A 85 -2.13 -15.22 -6.35
CA LYS A 85 -2.18 -14.37 -7.54
C LYS A 85 -0.81 -13.95 -8.07
N GLY A 86 0.28 -14.30 -7.37
CA GLY A 86 1.64 -13.88 -7.73
C GLY A 86 1.92 -12.39 -7.43
N TRP A 87 1.13 -11.77 -6.55
CA TRP A 87 1.31 -10.36 -6.15
C TRP A 87 2.24 -10.20 -4.95
N VAL A 88 2.59 -11.30 -4.27
CA VAL A 88 3.61 -11.30 -3.24
C VAL A 88 4.97 -11.52 -3.90
N ILE A 89 5.89 -10.58 -3.67
CA ILE A 89 7.22 -10.54 -4.28
C ILE A 89 8.31 -10.56 -3.19
N GLU A 90 9.58 -10.55 -3.61
CA GLU A 90 10.74 -10.54 -2.71
C GLU A 90 10.68 -11.62 -1.63
N GLY A 91 10.37 -12.85 -2.06
CA GLY A 91 10.35 -14.02 -1.19
C GLY A 91 9.28 -13.99 -0.10
N GLY A 92 8.21 -13.20 -0.25
CA GLY A 92 7.13 -13.11 0.74
C GLY A 92 7.07 -11.79 1.50
N SER A 93 8.10 -10.95 1.38
CA SER A 93 8.25 -9.77 2.23
C SER A 93 7.48 -8.54 1.75
N MET A 94 7.09 -8.52 0.48
CA MET A 94 6.47 -7.36 -0.17
C MET A 94 5.19 -7.76 -0.92
N LEU A 95 4.19 -6.89 -0.84
CA LEU A 95 2.93 -6.97 -1.59
C LEU A 95 2.92 -5.94 -2.71
N MET A 96 2.71 -6.38 -3.93
CA MET A 96 2.51 -5.50 -5.07
C MET A 96 1.12 -4.84 -4.98
N ALA A 97 1.09 -3.52 -5.14
CA ALA A 97 -0.11 -2.70 -5.07
C ALA A 97 -0.14 -1.70 -6.22
N HIS A 98 -1.33 -1.45 -6.78
CA HIS A 98 -1.48 -0.41 -7.81
C HIS A 98 -1.33 0.99 -7.21
N LEU A 99 -0.62 1.86 -7.93
CA LEU A 99 -0.57 3.28 -7.63
C LEU A 99 -1.66 4.02 -8.39
N HIS A 100 -2.53 4.71 -7.65
CA HIS A 100 -3.58 5.57 -8.18
C HIS A 100 -3.30 7.03 -7.86
N ARG A 101 -3.49 7.88 -8.85
CA ARG A 101 -3.55 9.33 -8.70
C ARG A 101 -4.99 9.71 -8.40
N ALA A 102 -5.24 10.36 -7.27
CA ALA A 102 -6.58 10.83 -6.91
C ALA A 102 -6.49 12.27 -6.43
N ASP A 103 -7.47 13.10 -6.79
CA ASP A 103 -7.63 14.40 -6.16
C ASP A 103 -8.02 14.16 -4.69
N ASP A 104 -7.43 14.92 -3.77
CA ASP A 104 -7.59 14.74 -2.32
C ASP A 104 -9.07 14.80 -1.85
N ASP A 105 -9.96 15.30 -2.71
CA ASP A 105 -11.41 15.48 -2.51
C ASP A 105 -12.30 14.32 -2.98
N ALA A 106 -11.75 13.23 -3.50
CA ALA A 106 -12.55 12.03 -3.79
C ALA A 106 -12.85 11.23 -2.51
N THR A 107 -13.42 11.89 -1.50
CA THR A 107 -14.25 11.22 -0.49
C THR A 107 -15.46 10.62 -1.20
N LEU A 108 -15.54 9.30 -1.16
CA LEU A 108 -16.75 8.48 -1.03
C LEU A 108 -18.03 9.16 -1.57
N SER A 109 -18.37 8.88 -2.83
CA SER A 109 -19.76 8.92 -3.31
C SER A 109 -20.28 7.49 -3.45
#